data_AF-A0A7J4EF81-F1
#
_entry.id   AF-A0A7J4EF81-F1
#
_cell.length_a   1.000
_cell.length_b   1.000
_cell.length_c   1.000
_cell.angle_alpha   90.00
_cell.angle_beta   90.00
_cell.angle_gamma   90.00
#
_symmetry.space_group_name_H-M   'P 1'
#
loop_
_entity.id
_entity.type
_entity.pdbx_description
1 polymer ?
#
loop_
_entity_poly.entity_id
_entity_poly.type
_entity_poly.pdbx_seq_one_letter_code
_entity_poly.pdbx_strand_id
1 'polypeptide(L)'
;MGNVRNLSRTLSEEMKTYFTLLQKEVDRCYSVAEKAREKGFDPETKVEIPQARDLAARVEELVGPKGVAPRIRALTEKLGDREMVSIEIAKEIAGGKKYKFSRVEDAVDQAIRTGLAILTEGVLVAPLEGIAEVRIGKNKDGSNYVDLYFSGPIRSAGGTGQAMSVLIADVVRRELGVGKYLPTKGEIERYKEEIPLYKRVQHLQYLPSVDEIEAIVSNCPVCINGEGTEDEEVTGYRDLPRIDTNRLRGGACLVIAEGLCLKTPKILKHVSRLKIEGWGFLERFVQKGNSESTEQFDTIPVIEPSSKYLGEVIAGRPVFSHPSRKGGFRLRYGRGRTCGLAATAIHPATMYLLDEFIAVGTQMKTERPGKGTIGTPCDTIEGPLVLLRNGDFVQISDVEDAKKIKDEVLKIVDLGEIL
;
A
#
# COMPACT_ATOMS: atom_id res chain seq x y z
N MET A 1 22.39 17.24 18.97
CA MET A 1 22.24 18.67 18.60
C MET A 1 22.25 18.96 17.09
N GLY A 2 22.36 17.97 16.18
CA GLY A 2 22.51 18.24 14.73
C GLY A 2 21.23 18.54 13.92
N ASN A 3 20.05 18.12 14.38
CA ASN A 3 18.81 18.16 13.56
C ASN A 3 17.79 19.25 13.92
N VAL A 4 18.09 20.12 14.91
CA VAL A 4 17.31 21.37 15.03
C VAL A 4 17.57 22.23 13.78
N ARG A 5 18.74 22.14 13.14
CA ARG A 5 19.16 23.04 12.05
C ARG A 5 18.41 22.86 10.71
N ASN A 6 17.89 21.67 10.35
CA ASN A 6 17.19 21.49 9.06
C ASN A 6 15.66 21.63 9.14
N LEU A 7 15.01 21.38 10.29
CA LEU A 7 13.62 21.83 10.54
C LEU A 7 13.56 23.32 10.95
N SER A 8 14.67 23.89 11.42
CA SER A 8 14.78 25.29 11.84
C SER A 8 14.59 26.31 10.71
N ARG A 9 14.72 25.93 9.43
CA ARG A 9 14.63 26.91 8.34
C ARG A 9 13.20 27.21 7.88
N THR A 10 12.20 26.44 8.30
CA THR A 10 10.81 26.56 7.79
C THR A 10 9.72 26.52 8.86
N LEU A 11 10.03 26.24 10.13
CA LEU A 11 9.04 26.26 11.21
C LEU A 11 8.87 27.66 11.81
N SER A 12 7.63 28.11 11.98
CA SER A 12 7.31 29.29 12.78
C SER A 12 7.66 29.07 14.26
N GLU A 13 7.84 30.15 15.01
CA GLU A 13 8.09 30.06 16.46
C GLU A 13 6.92 29.40 17.21
N GLU A 14 5.69 29.60 16.75
CA GLU A 14 4.50 28.91 17.29
C GLU A 14 4.60 27.39 17.10
N MET A 15 4.99 26.92 15.91
CA MET A 15 5.17 25.48 15.65
C MET A 15 6.31 24.89 16.47
N LYS A 16 7.42 25.62 16.64
CA LYS A 16 8.53 25.19 17.50
C LYS A 16 8.09 25.06 18.96
N THR A 17 7.31 26.02 19.44
CA THR A 17 6.74 25.99 20.80
C THR A 17 5.81 24.79 20.98
N TYR A 18 4.93 24.55 20.01
CA TYR A 18 4.05 23.39 19.98
C TYR A 18 4.81 22.05 20.06
N PHE A 19 5.81 21.85 19.19
CA PHE A 19 6.60 20.61 19.22
C PHE A 19 7.42 20.45 20.51
N THR A 20 7.91 21.54 21.07
CA THR A 20 8.64 21.52 22.35
C THR A 20 7.72 21.10 23.50
N LEU A 21 6.48 21.61 23.51
CA LEU A 21 5.47 21.22 24.49
C LEU A 21 5.15 19.72 24.39
N LEU A 22 4.92 19.22 23.17
CA LEU A 22 4.68 17.79 22.94
C LEU A 22 5.85 16.92 23.42
N GLN A 23 7.08 17.28 23.05
CA GLN A 23 8.26 16.52 23.45
C GLN A 23 8.40 16.48 24.98
N LYS A 24 8.14 17.59 25.67
CA LYS A 24 8.19 17.65 27.14
C LYS A 24 7.19 16.68 27.79
N GLU A 25 5.97 16.61 27.28
CA GLU A 25 4.96 15.68 27.79
C GLU A 25 5.29 14.22 27.45
N VAL A 26 5.84 13.96 26.26
CA VAL A 26 6.34 12.62 25.88
C VAL A 26 7.45 12.19 26.84
N ASP A 27 8.44 13.04 27.10
CA ASP A 27 9.55 12.74 28.01
C ASP A 27 9.07 12.48 29.44
N ARG A 28 8.04 13.21 29.89
CA ARG A 28 7.39 12.97 31.18
C ARG A 28 6.75 11.57 31.23
N CYS A 29 6.02 11.18 30.19
CA CYS A 29 5.42 9.84 30.09
C CYS A 29 6.49 8.74 30.07
N TYR A 30 7.57 8.92 29.30
CA TYR A 30 8.70 7.98 29.28
C TYR A 30 9.34 7.83 30.65
N SER A 31 9.55 8.92 31.40
CA SER A 31 10.12 8.85 32.75
C SER A 31 9.28 8.02 33.72
N VAL A 32 7.95 8.07 33.59
CA VAL A 32 7.04 7.24 34.39
C VAL A 32 7.15 5.77 33.96
N ALA A 33 7.16 5.50 32.65
CA ALA A 33 7.24 4.15 32.11
C ALA A 33 8.58 3.46 32.44
N GLU A 34 9.72 4.16 32.32
CA GLU A 34 11.04 3.61 32.66
C GLU A 34 11.11 3.21 34.15
N LYS A 35 10.67 4.09 35.07
CA LYS A 35 10.61 3.77 36.50
C LYS A 35 9.71 2.57 36.82
N ALA A 36 8.70 2.31 35.99
CA ALA A 36 7.84 1.15 36.13
C ALA A 36 8.55 -0.12 35.62
N ARG A 37 9.13 -0.07 34.42
CA ARG A 37 9.86 -1.19 33.80
C ARG A 37 11.08 -1.62 34.62
N GLU A 38 11.80 -0.68 35.23
CA GLU A 38 12.95 -0.94 36.12
C GLU A 38 12.60 -1.83 37.33
N LYS A 39 11.33 -1.94 37.71
CA LYS A 39 10.90 -2.84 38.81
C LYS A 39 10.94 -4.32 38.43
N GLY A 40 11.06 -4.66 37.15
CA GLY A 40 11.22 -6.04 36.68
C GLY A 40 9.96 -6.90 36.76
N PHE A 41 8.76 -6.29 36.69
CA PHE A 41 7.49 -7.03 36.66
C PHE A 41 7.01 -7.37 35.24
N ASP A 42 7.63 -6.79 34.22
CA ASP A 42 7.31 -6.96 32.80
C ASP A 42 8.40 -7.76 32.06
N PRO A 43 8.16 -8.26 30.83
CA PRO A 43 9.15 -9.05 30.07
C PRO A 43 10.50 -8.36 29.85
N GLU A 44 10.50 -7.03 29.76
CA GLU A 44 11.68 -6.19 29.55
C GLU A 44 11.77 -5.12 30.64
N THR A 45 12.99 -4.87 31.14
CA THR A 45 13.27 -3.89 32.19
C THR A 45 13.44 -2.46 31.67
N LYS A 46 13.12 -2.21 30.40
CA LYS A 46 13.21 -0.94 29.69
C LYS A 46 11.95 -0.70 28.87
N VAL A 47 11.71 0.53 28.46
CA VAL A 47 10.62 0.82 27.52
C VAL A 47 10.92 0.22 26.14
N GLU A 48 9.98 -0.60 25.63
CA GLU A 48 10.14 -1.35 24.36
C GLU A 48 9.71 -0.56 23.12
N ILE A 49 8.97 0.53 23.28
CA ILE A 49 8.55 1.41 22.18
C ILE A 49 9.56 2.55 22.09
N PRO A 50 10.46 2.60 21.09
CA PRO A 50 11.44 3.67 20.96
C PRO A 50 10.82 4.96 20.39
N GLN A 51 11.41 6.11 20.72
CA GLN A 51 11.07 7.38 20.07
C GLN A 51 11.86 7.54 18.77
N ALA A 52 11.19 7.92 17.69
CA ALA A 52 11.84 8.27 16.43
C ALA A 52 11.30 9.61 15.91
N ARG A 53 12.21 10.52 15.57
CA ARG A 53 11.88 11.90 15.19
C ARG A 53 11.50 12.08 13.72
N ASP A 54 12.01 11.20 12.87
CA ASP A 54 11.81 11.25 11.43
C ASP A 54 11.83 9.86 10.82
N LEU A 55 11.54 9.80 9.52
CA LEU A 55 11.60 8.57 8.72
C LEU A 55 12.91 7.82 8.91
N ALA A 56 14.03 8.52 8.81
CA ALA A 56 15.35 7.91 8.83
C ALA A 56 15.64 7.27 10.19
N ALA A 57 15.26 7.93 11.30
CA ALA A 57 15.35 7.38 12.64
C ALA A 57 14.42 6.18 12.81
N ARG A 58 13.18 6.23 12.30
CA ARG A 58 12.27 5.07 12.35
C ARG A 58 12.87 3.86 11.67
N VAL A 59 13.45 4.02 10.48
CA VAL A 59 14.11 2.92 9.76
C VAL A 59 15.27 2.35 10.56
N GLU A 60 16.14 3.21 11.11
CA GLU A 60 17.30 2.76 11.89
C GLU A 60 16.89 2.02 13.17
N GLU A 61 15.89 2.50 13.90
CA GLU A 61 15.40 1.85 15.12
C GLU A 61 14.60 0.57 14.82
N LEU A 62 13.86 0.55 13.71
CA LEU A 62 12.99 -0.59 13.36
C LEU A 62 13.78 -1.77 12.81
N VAL A 63 14.67 -1.51 11.84
CA VAL A 63 15.38 -2.57 11.11
C VAL A 63 16.88 -2.33 11.04
N GLY A 64 17.38 -1.15 11.40
CA GLY A 64 18.80 -0.82 11.25
C GLY A 64 19.23 -0.72 9.78
N PRO A 65 20.53 -0.93 9.49
CA PRO A 65 21.62 -1.12 10.44
C PRO A 65 21.97 0.18 11.19
N LYS A 66 22.63 0.06 12.34
CA LYS A 66 23.05 1.22 13.14
C LYS A 66 23.90 2.20 12.31
N GLY A 67 23.57 3.48 12.38
CA GLY A 67 24.21 4.57 11.63
C GLY A 67 23.69 4.76 10.20
N VAL A 68 22.57 4.13 9.83
CA VAL A 68 21.94 4.31 8.52
C VAL A 68 21.14 5.61 8.40
N ALA A 69 20.56 6.14 9.49
CA ALA A 69 19.67 7.31 9.40
C ALA A 69 20.36 8.56 8.82
N PRO A 70 21.60 8.93 9.19
CA PRO A 70 22.28 10.07 8.57
C PRO A 70 22.45 9.90 7.05
N ARG A 71 22.65 8.66 6.59
CA ARG A 71 22.80 8.37 5.17
C ARG A 71 21.48 8.46 4.41
N ILE A 72 20.40 7.95 5.00
CA ILE A 72 19.04 8.08 4.46
C ILE A 72 18.71 9.57 4.27
N ARG A 73 18.92 10.40 5.31
CA ARG A 73 18.68 11.85 5.22
C ARG A 73 19.45 12.50 4.07
N ALA A 74 20.75 12.23 3.98
CA ALA A 74 21.59 12.79 2.94
C ALA A 74 21.15 12.38 1.52
N LEU A 75 20.75 11.11 1.32
CA LEU A 75 20.25 10.65 0.03
C LEU A 75 18.85 11.17 -0.27
N THR A 76 17.97 11.31 0.73
CA THR A 76 16.64 11.93 0.56
C THR A 76 16.76 13.37 0.11
N GLU A 77 17.65 14.18 0.72
CA GLU A 77 17.90 15.56 0.30
C GLU A 77 18.47 15.63 -1.12
N LYS A 78 19.35 14.69 -1.50
CA LYS A 78 19.99 14.68 -2.82
C LYS A 78 19.07 14.20 -3.95
N LEU A 79 18.30 13.14 -3.71
CA LEU A 79 17.55 12.44 -4.75
C LEU A 79 16.09 12.88 -4.83
N GLY A 80 15.47 13.28 -3.71
CA GLY A 80 14.06 13.65 -3.63
C GLY A 80 13.06 12.50 -3.88
N ASP A 81 13.52 11.33 -4.32
CA ASP A 81 12.71 10.16 -4.65
C ASP A 81 12.98 9.03 -3.65
N ARG A 82 11.98 8.75 -2.81
CA ARG A 82 12.05 7.72 -1.77
C ARG A 82 12.35 6.33 -2.33
N GLU A 83 11.86 6.02 -3.52
CA GLU A 83 12.07 4.71 -4.15
C GLU A 83 13.54 4.56 -4.57
N MET A 84 14.17 5.61 -5.09
CA MET A 84 15.61 5.59 -5.37
C MET A 84 16.45 5.55 -4.10
N VAL A 85 16.07 6.33 -3.09
CA VAL A 85 16.77 6.31 -1.79
C VAL A 85 16.75 4.89 -1.23
N SER A 86 15.63 4.16 -1.33
CA SER A 86 15.53 2.78 -0.87
C SER A 86 16.51 1.84 -1.58
N ILE A 87 16.64 1.96 -2.90
CA ILE A 87 17.53 1.11 -3.72
C ILE A 87 19.00 1.44 -3.44
N GLU A 88 19.36 2.72 -3.43
CA GLU A 88 20.74 3.16 -3.19
C GLU A 88 21.22 2.81 -1.77
N ILE A 89 20.36 2.99 -0.76
CA ILE A 89 20.69 2.56 0.62
C ILE A 89 20.87 1.04 0.68
N ALA A 90 19.96 0.26 0.09
CA ALA A 90 20.08 -1.20 0.08
C ALA A 90 21.39 -1.65 -0.60
N LYS A 91 21.74 -1.02 -1.73
CA LYS A 91 23.01 -1.28 -2.42
C LYS A 91 24.23 -0.93 -1.56
N GLU A 92 24.22 0.22 -0.88
CA GLU A 92 25.32 0.62 0.02
C GLU A 92 25.47 -0.31 1.23
N ILE A 93 24.35 -0.82 1.75
CA ILE A 93 24.36 -1.80 2.84
C ILE A 93 25.01 -3.09 2.39
N ALA A 94 24.57 -3.63 1.26
CA ALA A 94 25.08 -4.89 0.73
C ALA A 94 26.55 -4.80 0.28
N GLY A 95 26.97 -3.66 -0.29
CA GLY A 95 28.31 -3.49 -0.88
C GLY A 95 29.51 -3.59 0.08
N GLY A 96 29.31 -3.89 1.37
CA GLY A 96 30.38 -4.30 2.29
C GLY A 96 31.36 -3.20 2.73
N LYS A 97 31.22 -1.97 2.22
CA LYS A 97 32.16 -0.86 2.48
C LYS A 97 32.05 -0.32 3.90
N LYS A 98 30.81 -0.04 4.34
CA LYS A 98 30.52 0.57 5.64
C LYS A 98 29.94 -0.44 6.63
N TYR A 99 29.08 -1.33 6.15
CA TYR A 99 28.44 -2.37 6.93
C TYR A 99 29.05 -3.71 6.54
N LYS A 100 29.41 -4.52 7.53
CA LYS A 100 30.04 -5.83 7.31
C LYS A 100 29.12 -6.90 7.83
N PHE A 101 28.91 -7.92 7.02
CA PHE A 101 28.09 -9.08 7.32
C PHE A 101 28.93 -10.34 7.18
N SER A 102 28.71 -11.30 8.06
CA SER A 102 29.38 -12.60 8.04
C SER A 102 28.92 -13.46 6.87
N ARG A 103 27.61 -13.43 6.59
CA ARG A 103 26.97 -14.22 5.55
C ARG A 103 26.38 -13.31 4.49
N VAL A 104 26.30 -13.84 3.26
CA VAL A 104 25.65 -13.15 2.14
C VAL A 104 24.16 -12.99 2.44
N GLU A 105 23.52 -14.01 3.04
CA GLU A 105 22.13 -13.99 3.50
C GLU A 105 21.86 -12.76 4.39
N ASP A 106 22.69 -12.54 5.42
CA ASP A 106 22.53 -11.44 6.38
C ASP A 106 22.62 -10.07 5.67
N ALA A 107 23.53 -9.95 4.69
CA ALA A 107 23.68 -8.72 3.91
C ALA A 107 22.45 -8.46 3.01
N VAL A 108 21.92 -9.51 2.37
CA VAL A 108 20.74 -9.42 1.50
C VAL A 108 19.50 -9.11 2.35
N ASP A 109 19.29 -9.82 3.45
CA ASP A 109 18.17 -9.61 4.38
C ASP A 109 18.17 -8.18 4.91
N GLN A 110 19.29 -7.73 5.50
CA GLN A 110 19.41 -6.38 6.03
C GLN A 110 19.15 -5.30 4.95
N ALA A 111 19.69 -5.48 3.75
CA ALA A 111 19.51 -4.53 2.65
C ALA A 111 18.04 -4.42 2.21
N ILE A 112 17.36 -5.57 2.04
CA ILE A 112 15.94 -5.59 1.63
C ILE A 112 15.05 -5.02 2.72
N ARG A 113 15.24 -5.42 3.99
CA ARG A 113 14.44 -4.90 5.12
C ARG A 113 14.59 -3.39 5.25
N THR A 114 15.83 -2.88 5.16
CA THR A 114 16.08 -1.43 5.23
C THR A 114 15.44 -0.70 4.05
N GLY A 115 15.58 -1.23 2.83
CA GLY A 115 14.95 -0.65 1.65
C GLY A 115 13.43 -0.64 1.75
N LEU A 116 12.83 -1.75 2.17
CA LEU A 116 11.37 -1.86 2.37
C LEU A 116 10.88 -0.94 3.49
N ALA A 117 11.64 -0.78 4.58
CA ALA A 117 11.32 0.16 5.66
C ALA A 117 11.33 1.61 5.17
N ILE A 118 12.29 1.99 4.32
CA ILE A 118 12.30 3.34 3.69
C ILE A 118 11.04 3.54 2.85
N LEU A 119 10.64 2.54 2.05
CA LEU A 119 9.46 2.61 1.18
C LEU A 119 8.14 2.73 1.95
N THR A 120 8.06 2.03 3.08
CA THR A 120 6.89 1.94 3.95
C THR A 120 6.93 2.94 5.12
N GLU A 121 7.82 3.93 5.01
CA GLU A 121 7.99 5.03 5.96
C GLU A 121 8.42 4.64 7.38
N GLY A 122 8.83 3.39 7.57
CA GLY A 122 9.09 2.79 8.89
C GLY A 122 7.84 2.73 9.76
N VAL A 123 6.65 2.65 9.14
CA VAL A 123 5.35 2.62 9.85
C VAL A 123 4.68 1.25 9.73
N LEU A 124 4.96 0.52 8.65
CA LEU A 124 4.31 -0.76 8.37
C LEU A 124 5.13 -1.92 8.94
N VAL A 125 4.45 -3.04 9.23
CA VAL A 125 5.08 -4.27 9.76
C VAL A 125 5.81 -5.08 8.68
N ALA A 126 5.55 -4.83 7.40
CA ALA A 126 6.13 -5.59 6.29
C ALA A 126 7.67 -5.76 6.31
N PRO A 127 8.49 -4.76 6.69
CA PRO A 127 9.94 -4.94 6.81
C PRO A 127 10.37 -5.91 7.91
N LEU A 128 9.53 -6.13 8.92
CA LEU A 128 9.79 -7.05 10.03
C LEU A 128 9.18 -8.43 9.74
N GLU A 129 7.88 -8.45 9.46
CA GLU A 129 7.12 -9.69 9.40
C GLU A 129 6.90 -10.17 7.97
N GLY A 130 6.84 -9.27 6.99
CA GLY A 130 6.48 -9.59 5.60
C GLY A 130 7.53 -10.41 4.84
N ILE A 131 8.78 -10.36 5.30
CA ILE A 131 9.88 -11.21 4.83
C ILE A 131 10.24 -12.11 6.00
N ALA A 132 9.82 -13.36 5.96
CA ALA A 132 10.09 -14.35 6.99
C ALA A 132 11.57 -14.72 7.00
N GLU A 133 12.14 -14.98 5.82
CA GLU A 133 13.53 -15.40 5.69
C GLU A 133 14.13 -15.04 4.34
N VAL A 134 15.44 -14.87 4.30
CA VAL A 134 16.23 -14.75 3.07
C VAL A 134 17.29 -15.84 3.07
N ARG A 135 17.29 -16.66 2.02
CA ARG A 135 18.26 -17.75 1.83
C ARG A 135 19.06 -17.57 0.54
N ILE A 136 20.26 -18.14 0.50
CA ILE A 136 20.98 -18.38 -0.75
C ILE A 136 20.71 -19.82 -1.19
N GLY A 137 19.88 -19.99 -2.21
CA GLY A 137 19.57 -21.29 -2.81
C GLY A 137 20.60 -21.70 -3.86
N LYS A 138 20.53 -22.96 -4.31
CA LYS A 138 21.38 -23.51 -5.39
C LYS A 138 20.55 -24.03 -6.56
N ASN A 139 20.86 -23.57 -7.77
CA ASN A 139 20.30 -24.07 -9.03
C ASN A 139 20.82 -25.48 -9.36
N LYS A 140 20.19 -26.15 -10.33
CA LYS A 140 20.60 -27.49 -10.78
C LYS A 140 22.01 -27.50 -11.40
N ASP A 141 22.41 -26.38 -11.98
CA ASP A 141 23.76 -26.16 -12.54
C ASP A 141 24.80 -25.80 -11.46
N GLY A 142 24.40 -25.75 -10.18
CA GLY A 142 25.26 -25.40 -9.06
C GLY A 142 25.41 -23.90 -8.79
N SER A 143 24.86 -23.02 -9.63
CA SER A 143 24.88 -21.58 -9.41
C SER A 143 24.00 -21.17 -8.22
N ASN A 144 24.39 -20.14 -7.49
CA ASN A 144 23.63 -19.63 -6.34
C ASN A 144 22.58 -18.59 -6.78
N TYR A 145 21.48 -18.49 -6.04
CA TYR A 145 20.45 -17.46 -6.24
C TYR A 145 19.87 -16.97 -4.90
N VAL A 146 19.21 -15.81 -4.89
CA VAL A 146 18.48 -15.32 -3.71
C VAL A 146 17.08 -15.89 -3.67
N ASP A 147 16.74 -16.51 -2.54
CA ASP A 147 15.42 -17.08 -2.24
C ASP A 147 14.75 -16.29 -1.12
N LEU A 148 13.63 -15.62 -1.44
CA LEU A 148 12.91 -14.74 -0.52
C LEU A 148 11.66 -15.45 -0.01
N TYR A 149 11.59 -15.71 1.29
CA TYR A 149 10.40 -16.26 1.94
C TYR A 149 9.50 -15.13 2.39
N PHE A 150 8.43 -14.89 1.63
CA PHE A 150 7.40 -13.94 2.01
C PHE A 150 6.33 -14.59 2.89
N SER A 151 5.78 -13.80 3.81
CA SER A 151 4.65 -14.18 4.66
C SER A 151 3.41 -13.33 4.33
N GLY A 152 2.25 -13.67 4.91
CA GLY A 152 1.00 -12.91 4.72
C GLY A 152 1.09 -11.40 5.04
N PRO A 153 1.75 -10.99 6.15
CA PRO A 153 1.97 -9.58 6.50
C PRO A 153 2.61 -8.69 5.41
N ILE A 154 3.25 -9.26 4.37
CA ILE A 154 3.76 -8.50 3.22
C ILE A 154 2.66 -7.70 2.52
N ARG A 155 1.38 -8.08 2.68
CA ARG A 155 0.23 -7.33 2.17
C ARG A 155 0.21 -5.88 2.66
N SER A 156 0.64 -5.63 3.89
CA SER A 156 0.67 -4.30 4.49
C SER A 156 1.60 -3.32 3.74
N ALA A 157 2.63 -3.82 3.06
CA ALA A 157 3.52 -3.00 2.21
C ALA A 157 2.82 -2.38 1.00
N GLY A 158 1.65 -2.92 0.63
CA GLY A 158 0.98 -2.66 -0.64
C GLY A 158 1.77 -3.21 -1.85
N GLY A 159 1.13 -3.21 -3.02
CA GLY A 159 1.73 -3.75 -4.24
C GLY A 159 3.07 -3.10 -4.61
N THR A 160 3.26 -1.81 -4.31
CA THR A 160 4.53 -1.14 -4.61
C THR A 160 5.66 -1.65 -3.71
N GLY A 161 5.43 -1.82 -2.40
CA GLY A 161 6.45 -2.37 -1.50
C GLY A 161 6.80 -3.82 -1.86
N GLN A 162 5.80 -4.64 -2.17
CA GLN A 162 5.97 -6.02 -2.65
C GLN A 162 6.83 -6.12 -3.91
N ALA A 163 6.52 -5.32 -4.94
CA ALA A 163 7.25 -5.36 -6.19
C ALA A 163 8.68 -4.81 -6.02
N MET A 164 8.84 -3.76 -5.22
CA MET A 164 10.13 -3.15 -4.95
C MET A 164 11.04 -4.04 -4.08
N SER A 165 10.51 -4.86 -3.17
CA SER A 165 11.35 -5.81 -2.42
C SER A 165 12.03 -6.82 -3.36
N VAL A 166 11.33 -7.27 -4.40
CA VAL A 166 11.90 -8.14 -5.45
C VAL A 166 12.96 -7.40 -6.27
N LEU A 167 12.70 -6.15 -6.66
CA LEU A 167 13.66 -5.33 -7.39
C LEU A 167 14.92 -5.02 -6.57
N ILE A 168 14.76 -4.66 -5.30
CA ILE A 168 15.88 -4.41 -4.37
C ILE A 168 16.71 -5.68 -4.22
N ALA A 169 16.08 -6.83 -4.05
CA ALA A 169 16.78 -8.11 -4.00
C ALA A 169 17.59 -8.38 -5.27
N ASP A 170 17.06 -8.08 -6.46
CA ASP A 170 17.80 -8.20 -7.71
C ASP A 170 18.99 -7.22 -7.82
N VAL A 171 18.85 -5.99 -7.31
CA VAL A 171 19.97 -5.05 -7.27
C VAL A 171 21.06 -5.53 -6.31
N VAL A 172 20.66 -5.93 -5.10
CA VAL A 172 21.58 -6.37 -4.05
C VAL A 172 22.30 -7.65 -4.44
N ARG A 173 21.60 -8.63 -5.01
CA ARG A 173 22.21 -9.89 -5.44
C ARG A 173 23.24 -9.68 -6.55
N ARG A 174 23.04 -8.71 -7.45
CA ARG A 174 24.05 -8.31 -8.46
C ARG A 174 25.27 -7.69 -7.81
N GLU A 175 25.07 -6.78 -6.84
CA GLU A 175 26.18 -6.14 -6.10
C GLU A 175 27.05 -7.18 -5.38
N LEU A 176 26.41 -8.23 -4.84
CA LEU A 176 27.08 -9.33 -4.13
C LEU A 176 27.59 -10.47 -5.05
N GLY A 177 27.39 -10.37 -6.37
CA GLY A 177 27.81 -11.41 -7.32
C GLY A 177 27.03 -12.72 -7.23
N VAL A 178 25.82 -12.70 -6.66
CA VAL A 178 24.92 -13.86 -6.61
C VAL A 178 24.20 -14.02 -7.96
N GLY A 179 24.09 -15.27 -8.42
CA GLY A 179 23.49 -15.63 -9.70
C GLY A 179 21.97 -15.42 -9.74
N LYS A 180 21.36 -15.79 -10.87
CA LYS A 180 19.91 -15.70 -11.09
C LYS A 180 19.23 -16.99 -10.64
N TYR A 181 17.99 -16.88 -10.16
CA TYR A 181 17.12 -18.03 -9.97
C TYR A 181 16.78 -18.69 -11.31
N LEU A 182 16.93 -20.02 -11.37
CA LEU A 182 16.55 -20.84 -12.52
C LEU A 182 15.48 -21.85 -12.09
N PRO A 183 14.18 -21.54 -12.29
CA PRO A 183 13.11 -22.43 -11.87
C PRO A 183 13.07 -23.70 -12.69
N THR A 184 12.64 -24.77 -12.05
CA THR A 184 12.24 -26.01 -12.70
C THR A 184 10.80 -25.91 -13.21
N LYS A 185 10.44 -26.77 -14.16
CA LYS A 185 9.06 -26.89 -14.63
C LYS A 185 8.08 -27.18 -13.49
N GLY A 186 8.46 -28.04 -12.54
CA GLY A 186 7.62 -28.35 -11.38
C GLY A 186 7.32 -27.13 -10.51
N GLU A 187 8.33 -26.29 -10.28
CA GLU A 187 8.14 -25.03 -9.54
C GLU A 187 7.23 -24.06 -10.28
N ILE A 188 7.38 -23.91 -11.60
CA ILE A 188 6.50 -23.04 -12.41
C ILE A 188 5.04 -23.50 -12.32
N GLU A 189 4.79 -24.78 -12.53
CA GLU A 189 3.44 -25.33 -12.47
C GLU A 189 2.85 -25.27 -11.06
N ARG A 190 3.68 -25.36 -10.01
CA ARG A 190 3.27 -25.10 -8.63
C ARG A 190 2.68 -23.71 -8.46
N TYR A 191 3.29 -22.65 -9.00
CA TYR A 191 2.70 -21.30 -8.92
C TYR A 191 1.41 -21.17 -9.74
N LYS A 192 1.31 -21.85 -10.89
CA LYS A 192 0.08 -21.87 -11.71
C LYS A 192 -1.09 -22.54 -10.99
N GLU A 193 -0.82 -23.51 -10.11
CA GLU A 193 -1.83 -24.13 -9.23
C GLU A 193 -2.14 -23.25 -8.01
N GLU A 194 -1.09 -22.76 -7.33
CA GLU A 194 -1.24 -22.03 -6.05
C GLU A 194 -2.01 -20.72 -6.17
N ILE A 195 -1.71 -19.88 -7.16
CA ILE A 195 -2.27 -18.51 -7.23
C ILE A 195 -3.80 -18.54 -7.46
N PRO A 196 -4.35 -19.33 -8.40
CA PRO A 196 -5.80 -19.49 -8.53
C PRO A 196 -6.45 -20.15 -7.32
N LEU A 197 -5.78 -21.10 -6.67
CA LEU A 197 -6.28 -21.73 -5.45
C LEU A 197 -6.32 -20.72 -4.29
N TYR A 198 -5.28 -19.90 -4.12
CA TYR A 198 -5.24 -18.81 -3.15
C TYR A 198 -6.37 -17.80 -3.34
N LYS A 199 -6.74 -17.46 -4.59
CA LYS A 199 -7.90 -16.58 -4.87
C LYS A 199 -9.23 -17.13 -4.35
N ARG A 200 -9.37 -18.45 -4.22
CA ARG A 200 -10.61 -19.08 -3.71
C ARG A 200 -10.71 -18.99 -2.20
N VAL A 201 -9.57 -19.02 -1.50
CA VAL A 201 -9.49 -18.98 -0.04
C VAL A 201 -9.39 -17.54 0.48
N GLN A 202 -8.62 -16.71 -0.23
CA GLN A 202 -8.30 -15.34 0.15
C GLN A 202 -8.60 -14.37 -1.00
N HIS A 203 -8.89 -13.12 -0.65
CA HIS A 203 -9.09 -12.08 -1.65
C HIS A 203 -7.75 -11.68 -2.29
N LEU A 204 -7.63 -11.80 -3.62
CA LEU A 204 -6.63 -11.07 -4.42
C LEU A 204 -7.28 -9.92 -5.21
N GLN A 205 -6.61 -8.76 -5.24
CA GLN A 205 -7.00 -7.60 -6.05
C GLN A 205 -6.95 -7.88 -7.56
N TYR A 206 -6.07 -8.79 -7.97
CA TYR A 206 -5.89 -9.21 -9.35
C TYR A 206 -5.59 -10.71 -9.38
N LEU A 207 -6.22 -11.43 -10.29
CA LEU A 207 -5.90 -12.83 -10.56
C LEU A 207 -5.12 -12.86 -11.88
N PRO A 208 -3.80 -13.09 -11.83
CA PRO A 208 -3.00 -13.24 -13.04
C PRO A 208 -3.44 -14.44 -13.87
N SER A 209 -3.30 -14.34 -15.19
CA SER A 209 -3.47 -15.49 -16.08
C SER A 209 -2.31 -16.48 -15.92
N VAL A 210 -2.50 -17.71 -16.39
CA VAL A 210 -1.46 -18.74 -16.40
C VAL A 210 -0.19 -18.26 -17.12
N ASP A 211 -0.34 -17.56 -18.25
CA ASP A 211 0.78 -17.00 -19.02
C ASP A 211 1.52 -15.91 -18.24
N GLU A 212 0.80 -15.09 -17.47
CA GLU A 212 1.40 -14.03 -16.65
C GLU A 212 2.18 -14.61 -15.48
N ILE A 213 1.65 -15.64 -14.83
CA ILE A 213 2.33 -16.40 -13.78
C ILE A 213 3.61 -17.02 -14.34
N GLU A 214 3.51 -17.73 -15.46
CA GLU A 214 4.66 -18.38 -16.09
C GLU A 214 5.73 -17.37 -16.50
N ALA A 215 5.34 -16.26 -17.13
CA ALA A 215 6.27 -15.23 -17.55
C ALA A 215 7.00 -14.59 -16.35
N ILE A 216 6.32 -14.36 -15.22
CA ILE A 216 6.98 -13.83 -14.02
C ILE A 216 7.91 -14.87 -13.41
N VAL A 217 7.41 -16.08 -13.10
CA VAL A 217 8.18 -17.08 -12.37
C VAL A 217 9.40 -17.54 -13.18
N SER A 218 9.25 -17.71 -14.49
CA SER A 218 10.33 -18.19 -15.36
C SER A 218 11.47 -17.18 -15.57
N ASN A 219 11.19 -15.88 -15.39
CA ASN A 219 12.14 -14.81 -15.73
C ASN A 219 12.59 -13.97 -14.53
N CYS A 220 11.91 -14.07 -13.37
CA CYS A 220 12.30 -13.33 -12.19
C CYS A 220 13.70 -13.78 -11.72
N PRO A 221 14.67 -12.86 -11.58
CA PRO A 221 16.05 -13.21 -11.25
C PRO A 221 16.24 -13.67 -9.79
N VAL A 222 15.22 -13.51 -8.95
CA VAL A 222 15.18 -13.98 -7.56
C VAL A 222 13.97 -14.90 -7.39
N CYS A 223 14.05 -15.86 -6.46
CA CYS A 223 12.92 -16.74 -6.18
C CYS A 223 11.95 -16.04 -5.22
N ILE A 224 10.68 -15.95 -5.62
CA ILE A 224 9.59 -15.40 -4.82
C ILE A 224 8.90 -16.57 -4.11
N ASN A 225 9.42 -16.93 -2.95
CA ASN A 225 8.97 -18.08 -2.15
C ASN A 225 8.15 -17.59 -0.95
N GLY A 226 7.78 -18.51 -0.06
CA GLY A 226 7.04 -18.14 1.15
C GLY A 226 6.74 -19.31 2.05
N GLU A 227 6.30 -18.97 3.25
CA GLU A 227 5.79 -19.94 4.22
C GLU A 227 4.39 -20.41 3.80
N GLY A 228 3.98 -21.60 4.26
CA GLY A 228 2.62 -22.09 4.06
C GLY A 228 1.65 -21.36 4.99
N THR A 229 1.02 -20.28 4.50
CA THR A 229 0.19 -19.39 5.31
C THR A 229 -1.26 -19.85 5.44
N GLU A 230 -1.78 -20.61 4.47
CA GLU A 230 -3.16 -21.12 4.49
C GLU A 230 -3.18 -22.63 4.70
N ASP A 231 -4.25 -23.16 5.32
CA ASP A 231 -4.41 -24.60 5.61
C ASP A 231 -4.60 -25.44 4.35
N GLU A 232 -5.08 -24.84 3.27
CA GLU A 232 -5.27 -25.49 1.98
C GLU A 232 -3.92 -25.92 1.38
N GLU A 233 -3.93 -27.11 0.79
CA GLU A 233 -2.77 -27.69 0.14
C GLU A 233 -2.94 -27.80 -1.36
N VAL A 234 -1.82 -27.79 -2.06
CA VAL A 234 -1.78 -28.16 -3.47
C VAL A 234 -1.96 -29.68 -3.64
N THR A 235 -2.52 -30.05 -4.78
CA THR A 235 -2.81 -31.43 -5.15
C THR A 235 -1.78 -31.99 -6.12
N GLY A 236 -1.35 -31.21 -7.10
CA GLY A 236 -0.48 -31.68 -8.19
C GLY A 236 1.00 -31.63 -7.84
N TYR A 237 1.51 -30.44 -7.53
CA TYR A 237 2.96 -30.19 -7.44
C TYR A 237 3.47 -30.21 -5.99
N ARG A 238 3.33 -31.37 -5.34
CA ARG A 238 3.74 -31.62 -3.95
C ARG A 238 5.22 -31.99 -3.84
N ASP A 239 5.78 -31.78 -2.64
CA ASP A 239 7.10 -32.26 -2.19
C ASP A 239 8.25 -31.85 -3.13
N LEU A 240 8.19 -30.61 -3.62
CA LEU A 240 9.23 -30.06 -4.49
C LEU A 240 10.49 -29.73 -3.67
N PRO A 241 11.70 -30.09 -4.12
CA PRO A 241 12.92 -30.01 -3.30
C PRO A 241 13.32 -28.64 -2.73
N ARG A 242 12.76 -27.55 -3.26
CA ARG A 242 13.07 -26.15 -2.87
C ARG A 242 11.86 -25.41 -2.31
N ILE A 243 10.77 -26.14 -2.07
CA ILE A 243 9.54 -25.60 -1.50
C ILE A 243 9.23 -26.45 -0.27
N ASP A 244 9.46 -25.89 0.91
CA ASP A 244 9.42 -26.61 2.19
C ASP A 244 8.00 -27.02 2.64
N THR A 245 6.97 -26.75 1.83
CA THR A 245 5.57 -26.95 2.21
C THR A 245 4.69 -27.32 1.02
N ASN A 246 3.61 -28.06 1.30
CA ASN A 246 2.52 -28.33 0.36
C ASN A 246 1.33 -27.37 0.55
N ARG A 247 1.36 -26.53 1.58
CA ARG A 247 0.35 -25.50 1.85
C ARG A 247 0.51 -24.29 0.93
N LEU A 248 -0.54 -23.49 0.80
CA LEU A 248 -0.50 -22.26 0.00
C LEU A 248 0.45 -21.22 0.58
N ARG A 249 1.33 -20.69 -0.28
CA ARG A 249 2.29 -19.64 0.07
C ARG A 249 1.71 -18.27 -0.21
N GLY A 250 0.85 -17.79 0.69
CA GLY A 250 0.07 -16.55 0.48
C GLY A 250 0.95 -15.32 0.24
N GLY A 251 2.07 -15.18 0.95
CA GLY A 251 3.04 -14.10 0.72
C GLY A 251 3.57 -14.07 -0.72
N ALA A 252 3.96 -15.23 -1.25
CA ALA A 252 4.41 -15.34 -2.64
C ALA A 252 3.31 -15.01 -3.64
N CYS A 253 2.10 -15.53 -3.39
CA CYS A 253 0.92 -15.25 -4.23
C CYS A 253 0.63 -13.74 -4.31
N LEU A 254 0.68 -13.04 -3.17
CA LEU A 254 0.48 -11.60 -3.10
C LEU A 254 1.55 -10.82 -3.85
N VAL A 255 2.83 -11.16 -3.68
CA VAL A 255 3.94 -10.47 -4.34
C VAL A 255 3.88 -10.61 -5.86
N ILE A 256 3.51 -11.77 -6.38
CA ILE A 256 3.34 -11.98 -7.82
C ILE A 256 2.10 -11.22 -8.32
N ALA A 257 0.93 -11.45 -7.70
CA ALA A 257 -0.34 -10.96 -8.22
C ALA A 257 -0.60 -9.47 -7.96
N GLU A 258 -0.39 -8.99 -6.74
CA GLU A 258 -0.66 -7.60 -6.33
C GLU A 258 0.58 -6.70 -6.46
N GLY A 259 1.77 -7.30 -6.43
CA GLY A 259 3.04 -6.63 -6.64
C GLY A 259 3.42 -6.54 -8.10
N LEU A 260 4.04 -7.59 -8.64
CA LEU A 260 4.67 -7.59 -9.96
C LEU A 260 3.66 -7.35 -11.09
N CYS A 261 2.51 -8.04 -11.11
CA CYS A 261 1.50 -7.82 -12.15
C CYS A 261 0.92 -6.40 -12.10
N LEU A 262 0.40 -5.96 -10.95
CA LEU A 262 -0.30 -4.67 -10.85
C LEU A 262 0.61 -3.43 -10.85
N LYS A 263 1.89 -3.57 -10.47
CA LYS A 263 2.84 -2.44 -10.37
C LYS A 263 3.94 -2.47 -11.43
N THR A 264 3.76 -3.26 -12.48
CA THR A 264 4.68 -3.36 -13.62
C THR A 264 5.16 -1.99 -14.15
N PRO A 265 4.29 -1.00 -14.47
CA PRO A 265 4.76 0.28 -15.01
C PRO A 265 5.74 1.01 -14.08
N LYS A 266 5.52 0.90 -12.77
CA LYS A 266 6.37 1.54 -11.76
C LYS A 266 7.73 0.84 -11.66
N ILE A 267 7.75 -0.49 -11.73
CA ILE A 267 8.99 -1.27 -11.75
C ILE A 267 9.80 -0.98 -13.00
N LEU A 268 9.18 -1.01 -14.19
CA LEU A 268 9.86 -0.73 -15.45
C LEU A 268 10.47 0.68 -15.48
N LYS A 269 9.81 1.67 -14.88
CA LYS A 269 10.37 3.03 -14.71
C LYS A 269 11.70 3.00 -13.94
N HIS A 270 11.77 2.26 -12.83
CA HIS A 270 12.99 2.14 -12.03
C HIS A 270 14.08 1.33 -12.72
N VAL A 271 13.71 0.20 -13.31
CA VAL A 271 14.59 -0.66 -14.11
C VAL A 271 15.26 0.14 -15.22
N SER A 272 14.48 0.93 -15.98
CA SER A 272 15.00 1.78 -17.06
C SER A 272 15.93 2.87 -16.51
N ARG A 273 15.52 3.57 -15.45
CA ARG A 273 16.34 4.62 -14.82
C ARG A 273 17.67 4.10 -14.27
N LEU A 274 17.68 2.90 -13.69
CA LEU A 274 18.86 2.24 -13.13
C LEU A 274 19.62 1.39 -14.16
N LYS A 275 19.12 1.29 -15.39
CA LYS A 275 19.66 0.47 -16.48
C LYS A 275 19.85 -1.00 -16.06
N ILE A 276 18.87 -1.55 -15.35
CA ILE A 276 18.88 -2.94 -14.88
C ILE A 276 18.39 -3.83 -16.03
N GLU A 277 19.24 -4.70 -16.54
CA GLU A 277 18.85 -5.65 -17.59
C GLU A 277 18.01 -6.82 -17.04
N GLY A 278 17.25 -7.50 -17.90
CA GLY A 278 16.56 -8.76 -17.56
C GLY A 278 15.15 -8.63 -16.98
N TRP A 279 14.56 -7.42 -16.98
CA TRP A 279 13.18 -7.17 -16.54
C TRP A 279 12.18 -6.92 -17.68
N GLY A 280 12.62 -7.04 -18.94
CA GLY A 280 11.76 -6.82 -20.12
C GLY A 280 10.57 -7.79 -20.20
N PHE A 281 10.59 -8.90 -19.47
CA PHE A 281 9.45 -9.83 -19.39
C PHE A 281 8.17 -9.15 -18.84
N LEU A 282 8.31 -8.10 -18.02
CA LEU A 282 7.17 -7.34 -17.50
C LEU A 282 6.49 -6.45 -18.55
N GLU A 283 7.17 -6.07 -19.64
CA GLU A 283 6.62 -5.15 -20.65
C GLU A 283 5.33 -5.68 -21.29
N ARG A 284 5.20 -7.01 -21.37
CA ARG A 284 4.02 -7.72 -21.89
C ARG A 284 2.75 -7.45 -21.06
N PHE A 285 2.89 -7.02 -19.81
CA PHE A 285 1.75 -6.72 -18.92
C PHE A 285 1.29 -5.26 -19.01
N VAL A 286 2.12 -4.35 -19.51
CA VAL A 286 1.76 -2.93 -19.67
C VAL A 286 0.65 -2.76 -20.71
N GLN A 287 0.67 -3.56 -21.78
CA GLN A 287 -0.25 -3.43 -22.91
C GLN A 287 -1.69 -3.86 -22.61
N LYS A 288 -1.94 -4.63 -21.54
CA LYS A 288 -3.30 -5.05 -21.15
C LYS A 288 -3.98 -4.11 -20.15
N GLY A 289 -3.22 -3.21 -19.52
CA GLY A 289 -3.71 -2.35 -18.42
C GLY A 289 -3.85 -0.86 -18.75
N ASN A 290 -3.18 -0.38 -19.81
CA ASN A 290 -3.16 1.03 -20.18
C ASN A 290 -3.61 1.23 -21.63
N SER A 291 -4.91 1.36 -21.84
CA SER A 291 -5.44 2.36 -22.76
C SER A 291 -5.52 3.71 -22.02
N GLU A 292 -4.44 4.11 -21.36
CA GLU A 292 -4.16 5.53 -21.11
C GLU A 292 -3.25 5.97 -22.24
N SER A 293 -3.87 6.22 -23.40
CA SER A 293 -3.25 6.98 -24.45
C SER A 293 -2.94 8.37 -23.88
N THR A 294 -1.65 8.67 -23.71
CA THR A 294 -1.14 10.04 -23.79
C THR A 294 -1.35 10.53 -25.22
N GLU A 295 -2.61 10.76 -25.60
CA GLU A 295 -2.95 11.59 -26.74
C GLU A 295 -3.11 13.02 -26.23
N GLN A 296 -2.49 13.96 -26.94
CA GLN A 296 -2.78 15.39 -26.79
C GLN A 296 -4.26 15.59 -27.12
N PHE A 297 -5.08 15.72 -26.08
CA PHE A 297 -6.51 15.94 -26.22
C PHE A 297 -6.77 17.40 -26.58
N ASP A 298 -6.94 17.69 -27.87
CA ASP A 298 -7.61 18.91 -28.36
C ASP A 298 -9.14 18.90 -28.07
N THR A 299 -9.67 17.82 -27.46
CA THR A 299 -11.09 17.64 -27.10
C THR A 299 -11.27 16.96 -25.74
N ILE A 300 -12.31 17.33 -24.99
CA ILE A 300 -12.62 16.73 -23.68
C ILE A 300 -12.94 15.22 -23.89
N PRO A 301 -12.19 14.29 -23.26
CA PRO A 301 -12.42 12.87 -23.44
C PRO A 301 -13.81 12.46 -22.95
N VAL A 302 -14.48 11.59 -23.70
CA VAL A 302 -15.78 11.02 -23.30
C VAL A 302 -15.57 10.11 -22.10
N ILE A 303 -16.28 10.39 -21.01
CA ILE A 303 -16.16 9.65 -19.75
C ILE A 303 -17.25 8.57 -19.69
N GLU A 304 -16.88 7.32 -19.95
CA GLU A 304 -17.81 6.19 -19.90
C GLU A 304 -18.21 5.83 -18.45
N PRO A 305 -19.48 5.47 -18.20
CA PRO A 305 -19.94 5.03 -16.88
C PRO A 305 -19.25 3.73 -16.41
N SER A 306 -18.92 3.61 -15.12
CA SER A 306 -18.30 2.42 -14.54
C SER A 306 -19.19 1.73 -13.51
N SER A 307 -19.46 0.43 -13.70
CA SER A 307 -20.25 -0.38 -12.77
C SER A 307 -19.43 -1.09 -11.68
N LYS A 308 -18.11 -0.82 -11.59
CA LYS A 308 -17.20 -1.55 -10.69
C LYS A 308 -17.63 -1.53 -9.22
N TYR A 309 -18.13 -0.40 -8.72
CA TYR A 309 -18.55 -0.30 -7.31
C TYR A 309 -19.82 -1.11 -7.00
N LEU A 310 -20.63 -1.42 -8.01
CA LEU A 310 -21.86 -2.22 -7.85
C LEU A 310 -21.58 -3.72 -7.70
N GLY A 311 -20.45 -4.22 -8.23
CA GLY A 311 -20.09 -5.63 -8.19
C GLY A 311 -19.81 -6.17 -6.78
N GLU A 312 -19.66 -5.28 -5.79
CA GLU A 312 -19.35 -5.61 -4.40
C GLU A 312 -20.46 -5.19 -3.42
N VAL A 313 -21.69 -5.01 -3.92
CA VAL A 313 -22.86 -4.69 -3.09
C VAL A 313 -23.31 -5.96 -2.36
N ILE A 314 -23.33 -5.88 -1.02
CA ILE A 314 -23.84 -6.91 -0.13
C ILE A 314 -25.15 -6.45 0.51
N ALA A 315 -25.92 -7.39 1.05
CA ALA A 315 -27.14 -7.07 1.80
C ALA A 315 -26.87 -6.02 2.89
N GLY A 316 -27.75 -5.02 3.00
CA GLY A 316 -27.62 -3.92 3.96
C GLY A 316 -26.79 -2.72 3.49
N ARG A 317 -26.17 -2.77 2.29
CA ARG A 317 -25.51 -1.59 1.69
C ARG A 317 -26.39 -0.97 0.60
N PRO A 318 -26.96 0.22 0.81
CA PRO A 318 -27.79 0.87 -0.20
C PRO A 318 -26.97 1.32 -1.41
N VAL A 319 -27.60 1.30 -2.58
CA VAL A 319 -27.08 1.92 -3.79
C VAL A 319 -27.76 3.27 -3.94
N PHE A 320 -27.03 4.35 -3.71
CA PHE A 320 -27.59 5.71 -3.75
C PHE A 320 -27.84 6.20 -5.18
N SER A 321 -27.00 5.82 -6.14
CA SER A 321 -27.17 6.15 -7.55
C SER A 321 -26.58 5.05 -8.41
N HIS A 322 -27.06 4.92 -9.65
CA HIS A 322 -26.41 4.13 -10.70
C HIS A 322 -25.30 4.95 -11.39
N PRO A 323 -24.37 4.30 -12.12
CA PRO A 323 -23.23 4.96 -12.74
C PRO A 323 -23.65 6.09 -13.68
N SER A 324 -23.04 7.27 -13.52
CA SER A 324 -23.33 8.49 -14.30
C SER A 324 -24.81 8.84 -14.48
N ARG A 325 -25.69 8.40 -13.55
CA ARG A 325 -27.14 8.60 -13.68
C ARG A 325 -27.54 9.99 -13.19
N LYS A 326 -28.29 10.72 -14.03
CA LYS A 326 -28.92 11.99 -13.65
C LYS A 326 -29.83 11.80 -12.43
N GLY A 327 -29.73 12.71 -11.46
CA GLY A 327 -30.41 12.60 -10.17
C GLY A 327 -29.58 11.91 -9.08
N GLY A 328 -28.39 11.38 -9.41
CA GLY A 328 -27.38 11.04 -8.42
C GLY A 328 -26.75 12.28 -7.78
N PHE A 329 -25.61 12.10 -7.09
CA PHE A 329 -24.87 13.23 -6.54
C PHE A 329 -24.31 14.12 -7.65
N ARG A 330 -24.55 15.43 -7.57
CA ARG A 330 -23.99 16.42 -8.48
C ARG A 330 -22.56 16.74 -8.07
N LEU A 331 -21.59 16.40 -8.93
CA LEU A 331 -20.19 16.71 -8.67
C LEU A 331 -19.96 18.23 -8.68
N ARG A 332 -19.41 18.76 -7.58
CA ARG A 332 -18.94 20.14 -7.49
C ARG A 332 -17.47 20.13 -7.10
N TYR A 333 -16.60 20.71 -7.92
CA TYR A 333 -15.19 20.79 -7.56
C TYR A 333 -14.99 21.72 -6.37
N GLY A 334 -14.39 21.19 -5.31
CA GLY A 334 -13.99 21.97 -4.14
C GLY A 334 -13.37 21.07 -3.08
N ARG A 335 -12.99 21.67 -1.94
CA ARG A 335 -12.49 20.92 -0.79
C ARG A 335 -13.06 21.54 0.47
N GLY A 336 -13.98 20.82 1.10
CA GLY A 336 -14.50 21.20 2.41
C GLY A 336 -13.42 21.10 3.49
N ARG A 337 -13.59 21.89 4.57
CA ARG A 337 -12.71 21.80 5.76
C ARG A 337 -12.71 20.40 6.37
N THR A 338 -13.82 19.69 6.26
CA THR A 338 -14.06 18.35 6.80
C THR A 338 -13.55 17.23 5.89
N CYS A 339 -13.27 17.49 4.61
CA CYS A 339 -12.88 16.50 3.62
C CYS A 339 -11.52 15.84 3.87
N GLY A 340 -10.67 16.39 4.75
CA GLY A 340 -9.34 15.85 4.99
C GLY A 340 -8.57 15.63 3.67
N LEU A 341 -7.93 14.48 3.51
CA LEU A 341 -7.16 14.13 2.31
C LEU A 341 -8.00 13.50 1.18
N ALA A 342 -8.95 12.62 1.52
CA ALA A 342 -9.64 11.74 0.57
C ALA A 342 -11.12 11.51 0.92
N ALA A 343 -11.72 12.38 1.74
CA ALA A 343 -13.14 12.36 2.02
C ALA A 343 -13.87 13.37 1.12
N THR A 344 -15.14 13.10 0.86
CA THR A 344 -16.04 13.94 0.06
C THR A 344 -17.05 14.58 0.98
N ALA A 345 -17.47 15.80 0.67
CA ALA A 345 -18.53 16.43 1.46
C ALA A 345 -19.90 16.33 0.81
N ILE A 346 -20.90 16.03 1.63
CA ILE A 346 -22.31 15.92 1.24
C ILE A 346 -23.13 16.85 2.14
N HIS A 347 -24.21 17.40 1.59
CA HIS A 347 -25.12 18.22 2.36
C HIS A 347 -25.82 17.39 3.47
N PRO A 348 -25.82 17.83 4.73
CA PRO A 348 -26.46 17.09 5.82
C PRO A 348 -27.94 16.77 5.58
N ALA A 349 -28.71 17.61 4.91
CA ALA A 349 -30.10 17.30 4.55
C ALA A 349 -30.21 16.01 3.72
N THR A 350 -29.28 15.79 2.78
CA THR A 350 -29.22 14.55 2.00
C THR A 350 -28.99 13.34 2.89
N MET A 351 -28.12 13.46 3.90
CA MET A 351 -27.83 12.38 4.84
C MET A 351 -29.11 11.94 5.59
N TYR A 352 -29.91 12.89 6.08
CA TYR A 352 -31.17 12.59 6.79
C TYR A 352 -32.25 12.00 5.86
N LEU A 353 -32.39 12.53 4.65
CA LEU A 353 -33.40 12.04 3.69
C LEU A 353 -33.04 10.67 3.09
N LEU A 354 -31.76 10.29 3.11
CA LEU A 354 -31.30 8.94 2.77
C LEU A 354 -31.29 8.01 3.99
N ASP A 355 -32.27 8.15 4.87
CA ASP A 355 -32.46 7.32 6.06
C ASP A 355 -31.22 7.20 6.96
N GLU A 356 -30.41 8.26 7.02
CA GLU A 356 -29.22 8.34 7.86
C GLU A 356 -28.17 7.24 7.56
N PHE A 357 -28.27 6.57 6.41
CA PHE A 357 -27.28 5.60 5.95
C PHE A 357 -25.91 6.24 5.74
N ILE A 358 -25.88 7.51 5.32
CA ILE A 358 -24.65 8.29 5.20
C ILE A 358 -24.48 9.10 6.49
N ALA A 359 -23.86 8.50 7.50
CA ALA A 359 -23.42 9.20 8.70
C ALA A 359 -22.00 9.79 8.53
N VAL A 360 -21.62 10.71 9.41
CA VAL A 360 -20.25 11.26 9.44
C VAL A 360 -19.25 10.12 9.66
N GLY A 361 -18.34 9.92 8.70
CA GLY A 361 -17.37 8.82 8.74
C GLY A 361 -17.79 7.58 7.95
N THR A 362 -18.99 7.55 7.37
CA THR A 362 -19.44 6.41 6.54
C THR A 362 -18.59 6.29 5.29
N GLN A 363 -17.95 5.14 5.12
CA GLN A 363 -17.23 4.83 3.90
C GLN A 363 -18.22 4.51 2.78
N MET A 364 -18.15 5.26 1.69
CA MET A 364 -18.92 5.01 0.48
C MET A 364 -17.98 4.51 -0.61
N LYS A 365 -18.48 3.61 -1.47
CA LYS A 365 -17.80 3.27 -2.72
C LYS A 365 -18.28 4.22 -3.80
N THR A 366 -17.35 4.87 -4.47
CA THR A 366 -17.63 5.82 -5.53
C THR A 366 -17.33 5.22 -6.88
N GLU A 367 -18.07 5.68 -7.89
CA GLU A 367 -17.66 5.50 -9.27
C GLU A 367 -16.44 6.39 -9.57
N ARG A 368 -16.54 7.66 -9.17
CA ARG A 368 -15.56 8.73 -9.39
C ARG A 368 -15.74 9.82 -8.31
N PRO A 369 -14.67 10.55 -7.92
CA PRO A 369 -13.28 10.16 -8.07
C PRO A 369 -12.91 9.01 -7.12
N GLY A 370 -11.93 8.18 -7.52
CA GLY A 370 -11.43 7.07 -6.70
C GLY A 370 -12.39 5.87 -6.59
N LYS A 371 -12.00 4.88 -5.77
CA LYS A 371 -12.80 3.66 -5.50
C LYS A 371 -13.67 3.77 -4.24
N GLY A 372 -13.41 4.78 -3.44
CA GLY A 372 -14.13 5.01 -2.20
C GLY A 372 -13.73 6.33 -1.58
N THR A 373 -14.62 6.78 -0.71
CA THR A 373 -14.54 8.06 -0.01
C THR A 373 -15.17 7.88 1.36
N ILE A 374 -15.00 8.87 2.22
CA ILE A 374 -15.74 9.01 3.47
C ILE A 374 -16.73 10.16 3.30
N GLY A 375 -17.99 9.95 3.69
CA GLY A 375 -18.99 11.01 3.74
C GLY A 375 -18.72 11.96 4.91
N THR A 376 -18.52 13.24 4.62
CA THR A 376 -18.40 14.31 5.62
C THR A 376 -19.42 15.41 5.38
N PRO A 377 -19.85 16.17 6.40
CA PRO A 377 -20.87 17.19 6.21
C PRO A 377 -20.27 18.47 5.61
N CYS A 378 -21.03 19.12 4.71
CA CYS A 378 -20.84 20.50 4.30
C CYS A 378 -22.21 21.14 4.06
N ASP A 379 -22.54 22.17 4.83
CA ASP A 379 -23.81 22.90 4.83
C ASP A 379 -23.83 24.09 3.85
N THR A 380 -22.71 24.39 3.19
CA THR A 380 -22.61 25.49 2.22
C THR A 380 -22.85 25.07 0.77
N ILE A 381 -23.01 23.76 0.53
CA ILE A 381 -23.32 23.21 -0.80
C ILE A 381 -24.81 22.94 -0.94
N GLU A 382 -25.28 22.75 -2.17
CA GLU A 382 -26.71 22.53 -2.41
C GLU A 382 -27.14 21.14 -1.93
N GLY A 383 -28.23 21.09 -1.16
CA GLY A 383 -28.87 19.85 -0.73
C GLY A 383 -29.76 19.22 -1.81
N PRO A 384 -30.56 18.22 -1.42
CA PRO A 384 -31.33 17.41 -2.36
C PRO A 384 -32.55 18.16 -2.91
N LEU A 385 -32.98 17.77 -4.12
CA LEU A 385 -34.24 18.20 -4.71
C LEU A 385 -35.27 17.09 -4.54
N VAL A 386 -36.41 17.39 -3.93
CA VAL A 386 -37.44 16.41 -3.59
C VAL A 386 -38.82 16.82 -4.12
N LEU A 387 -39.59 15.81 -4.51
CA LEU A 387 -41.02 15.91 -4.79
C LEU A 387 -41.79 15.43 -3.56
N LEU A 388 -42.64 16.27 -3.01
CA LEU A 388 -43.50 15.96 -1.86
C LEU A 388 -44.82 15.31 -2.32
N ARG A 389 -45.52 14.64 -1.39
CA ARG A 389 -46.82 14.00 -1.65
C ARG A 389 -47.92 14.98 -2.08
N ASN A 390 -47.79 16.26 -1.70
CA ASN A 390 -48.72 17.32 -2.10
C ASN A 390 -48.48 17.84 -3.54
N GLY A 391 -47.41 17.40 -4.21
CA GLY A 391 -47.03 17.82 -5.57
C GLY A 391 -45.96 18.90 -5.62
N ASP A 392 -45.53 19.46 -4.49
CA ASP A 392 -44.51 20.51 -4.46
C ASP A 392 -43.12 19.94 -4.78
N PHE A 393 -42.35 20.69 -5.55
CA PHE A 393 -40.96 20.39 -5.88
C PHE A 393 -40.04 21.41 -5.21
N VAL A 394 -39.26 20.96 -4.22
CA VAL A 394 -38.50 21.84 -3.32
C VAL A 394 -37.05 21.40 -3.20
N GLN A 395 -36.16 22.38 -3.01
CA GLN A 395 -34.77 22.16 -2.63
C GLN A 395 -34.65 22.25 -1.11
N ILE A 396 -34.03 21.26 -0.50
CA ILE A 396 -33.84 21.21 0.95
C ILE A 396 -32.44 21.69 1.29
N SER A 397 -32.35 22.82 1.99
CA SER A 397 -31.09 23.51 2.26
C SER A 397 -30.65 23.46 3.73
N ASP A 398 -31.45 22.86 4.62
CA ASP A 398 -31.07 22.69 6.02
C ASP A 398 -31.59 21.37 6.61
N VAL A 399 -31.03 21.02 7.76
CA VAL A 399 -31.29 19.75 8.46
C VAL A 399 -32.67 19.72 9.09
N GLU A 400 -33.14 20.84 9.61
CA GLU A 400 -34.39 20.88 10.37
C GLU A 400 -35.59 20.71 9.44
N ASP A 401 -35.54 21.30 8.25
CA ASP A 401 -36.55 21.08 7.22
C ASP A 401 -36.48 19.64 6.69
N ALA A 402 -35.28 19.09 6.44
CA ALA A 402 -35.12 17.69 6.04
C ALA A 402 -35.79 16.71 7.03
N LYS A 403 -35.66 16.94 8.34
CA LYS A 403 -36.29 16.12 9.37
C LYS A 403 -37.81 16.25 9.37
N LYS A 404 -38.35 17.47 9.22
CA LYS A 404 -39.80 17.71 9.23
C LYS A 404 -40.50 17.06 8.04
N ILE A 405 -39.92 17.19 6.86
CA ILE A 405 -40.57 16.77 5.61
C ILE A 405 -40.28 15.32 5.23
N LYS A 406 -39.46 14.60 6.00
CA LYS A 406 -38.97 13.25 5.66
C LYS A 406 -40.11 12.29 5.26
N ASP A 407 -41.19 12.26 6.04
CA ASP A 407 -42.36 11.39 5.79
C ASP A 407 -43.26 11.87 4.63
N GLU A 408 -43.12 13.14 4.24
CA GLU A 408 -43.84 13.79 3.15
C GLU A 408 -43.14 13.64 1.80
N VAL A 409 -41.87 13.20 1.78
CA VAL A 409 -41.11 12.96 0.55
C VAL A 409 -41.74 11.80 -0.23
N LEU A 410 -42.25 12.10 -1.43
CA LEU A 410 -42.71 11.10 -2.39
C LEU A 410 -41.54 10.54 -3.19
N LYS A 411 -40.60 11.41 -3.59
CA LYS A 411 -39.45 11.02 -4.40
C LYS A 411 -38.29 12.00 -4.24
N ILE A 412 -37.09 11.47 -4.01
CA ILE A 412 -35.85 12.23 -4.16
C ILE A 412 -35.50 12.25 -5.65
N VAL A 413 -35.50 13.43 -6.26
CA VAL A 413 -35.23 13.61 -7.69
C VAL A 413 -33.75 13.81 -7.96
N ASP A 414 -33.06 14.46 -7.02
CA ASP A 414 -31.63 14.74 -7.06
C ASP A 414 -31.05 14.66 -5.64
N LEU A 415 -29.89 14.01 -5.48
CA LEU A 415 -29.26 13.81 -4.17
C LEU A 415 -28.57 15.06 -3.62
N GLY A 416 -28.47 16.13 -4.40
CA GLY A 416 -27.69 17.32 -4.06
C GLY A 416 -26.24 17.20 -4.48
N GLU A 417 -25.44 18.16 -4.05
CA GLU A 417 -24.03 18.26 -4.41
C GLU A 417 -23.15 17.31 -3.59
N ILE A 418 -22.06 16.85 -4.23
CA ILE A 418 -20.92 16.21 -3.59
C ILE A 418 -19.64 16.96 -3.96
N LEU A 419 -18.87 17.37 -2.96
CA LEU A 419 -17.55 18.01 -3.10
C LEU A 419 -16.44 16.98 -3.22
#